data_AF-A0A921UK85-F1
#
_entry.id   AF-A0A921UK85-F1
#
_cell.length_a   1.000
_cell.length_b   1.000
_cell.length_c   1.000
_cell.angle_alpha   90.00
_cell.angle_beta   90.00
_cell.angle_gamma   90.00
#
_symmetry.space_group_name_H-M   'P 1'
#
loop_
_entity.id
_entity.type
_entity.pdbx_description
1 polymer ?
#
loop_
_entity_poly.entity_id
_entity_poly.type
_entity_poly.pdbx_seq_one_letter_code
_entity_poly.pdbx_strand_id
1 'polypeptide(L)'
;MKKKPLVAPLLLCCSLLCLAPAAAPRRLPLHAHAHLPPPYARNATAYAASAALCPGCEAWADALEFLYYHNLVRLASLEPPLAWSPRLASYARWWAAQRRGDCALRHSFPDGQFALGENVFWGGPGGAWRPRDAVSDWAAEGTDYSYADNACAPGRECGHYTQIVWRRTTAVGCARVACDGGGVFITCNYYPPGNVVGERPY
;
A
#
# COMPACT_ATOMS: atom_id res chain seq x y z
N MET A 1 9.32 -70.69 42.96
CA MET A 1 9.88 -70.08 44.19
C MET A 1 9.49 -68.62 44.24
N LYS A 2 8.89 -68.21 45.35
CA LYS A 2 8.18 -66.94 45.56
C LYS A 2 9.16 -65.76 45.64
N LYS A 3 8.91 -64.66 44.93
CA LYS A 3 9.46 -63.34 45.26
C LYS A 3 8.33 -62.32 45.37
N LYS A 4 8.38 -61.58 46.48
CA LYS A 4 7.38 -60.67 47.06
C LYS A 4 7.10 -59.45 46.16
N PRO A 5 5.92 -58.80 46.27
CA PRO A 5 5.66 -57.54 45.58
C PRO A 5 6.32 -56.39 46.36
N LEU A 6 6.98 -55.48 45.65
CA LEU A 6 7.45 -54.22 46.19
C LEU A 6 6.42 -53.15 45.79
N VAL A 7 5.69 -52.64 46.79
CA VAL A 7 4.75 -51.52 46.65
C VAL A 7 5.59 -50.25 46.69
N ALA A 8 5.65 -49.52 45.57
CA ALA A 8 6.21 -48.16 45.53
C ALA A 8 5.08 -47.14 45.74
N PRO A 9 5.30 -46.09 46.55
CA PRO A 9 4.25 -45.14 46.89
C PRO A 9 3.90 -44.24 45.70
N LEU A 10 2.60 -44.00 45.58
CA LEU A 10 1.95 -43.08 44.66
C LEU A 10 2.42 -41.65 44.97
N LEU A 11 3.41 -41.15 44.22
CA LEU A 11 3.75 -39.72 44.22
C LEU A 11 2.70 -38.98 43.39
N LEU A 12 1.74 -38.40 44.11
CA LEU A 12 0.75 -37.46 43.60
C LEU A 12 1.49 -36.21 43.07
N CYS A 13 1.81 -36.19 41.79
CA CYS A 13 2.37 -35.01 41.13
C CYS A 13 1.24 -33.99 40.96
N CYS A 14 1.10 -33.12 41.96
CA CYS A 14 0.17 -32.00 41.96
C CYS A 14 0.50 -31.10 40.77
N SER A 15 -0.25 -31.24 39.68
CA SER A 15 -0.11 -30.41 38.49
C SER A 15 -0.65 -29.02 38.83
N LEU A 16 0.21 -28.16 39.36
CA LEU A 16 -0.05 -26.73 39.41
C LEU A 16 -0.19 -26.24 37.98
N LEU A 17 -1.43 -26.11 37.52
CA LEU A 17 -1.78 -25.22 36.42
C LEU A 17 -1.37 -23.81 36.84
N CYS A 18 -0.15 -23.41 36.50
CA CYS A 18 0.21 -22.01 36.44
C CYS A 18 -0.67 -21.37 35.35
N LEU A 19 -1.76 -20.71 35.76
CA LEU A 19 -2.34 -19.66 34.94
C LEU A 19 -1.26 -18.59 34.77
N ALA A 20 -0.59 -18.60 33.62
CA ALA A 20 0.21 -17.46 33.21
C ALA A 20 -0.75 -16.25 33.14
N PRO A 21 -0.42 -15.12 33.78
CA PRO A 21 -1.23 -13.92 33.62
C PRO A 21 -1.26 -13.57 32.14
N ALA A 22 -2.46 -13.34 31.61
CA ALA A 22 -2.64 -12.82 30.26
C ALA A 22 -1.75 -11.58 30.11
N ALA A 23 -0.78 -11.65 29.20
CA ALA A 23 0.10 -10.52 28.92
C ALA A 23 -0.79 -9.34 28.50
N ALA A 24 -0.75 -8.27 29.29
CA ALA A 24 -1.39 -7.02 28.92
C ALA A 24 -0.88 -6.61 27.52
N PRO A 25 -1.73 -6.03 26.65
CA PRO A 25 -1.28 -5.55 25.35
C PRO A 25 -0.12 -4.59 25.59
N ARG A 26 1.06 -4.93 25.04
CA ARG A 26 2.23 -4.07 25.09
C ARG A 26 1.82 -2.72 24.52
N ARG A 27 1.69 -1.71 25.39
CA ARG A 27 1.61 -0.32 24.95
C ARG A 27 2.93 -0.04 24.26
N LEU A 28 2.87 0.26 22.96
CA LEU A 28 4.01 0.76 22.22
C LEU A 28 4.59 1.96 22.97
N PRO A 29 5.93 2.04 23.15
CA PRO A 29 6.53 3.18 23.82
C PRO A 29 6.17 4.46 23.07
N LEU A 30 5.77 5.49 23.83
CA LEU A 30 5.35 6.82 23.37
C LEU A 30 6.44 7.57 22.56
N HIS A 31 7.59 6.96 22.33
CA HIS A 31 8.78 7.55 21.71
C HIS A 31 9.00 7.17 20.23
N ALA A 32 8.10 6.41 19.60
CA ALA A 32 8.18 6.14 18.16
C ALA A 32 7.81 7.34 17.26
N HIS A 33 7.45 8.49 17.84
CA HIS A 33 7.04 9.69 17.10
C HIS A 33 8.17 10.66 16.75
N ALA A 34 9.42 10.39 17.14
CA ALA A 34 10.44 11.45 17.12
C ALA A 34 10.96 11.83 15.73
N HIS A 35 10.99 10.97 14.71
CA HIS A 35 11.58 11.32 13.42
C HIS A 35 10.79 10.80 12.22
N LEU A 36 9.61 11.38 11.98
CA LEU A 36 9.01 11.34 10.65
C LEU A 36 9.83 12.28 9.74
N PRO A 37 10.45 11.81 8.64
CA PRO A 37 11.23 12.70 7.78
C PRO A 37 10.34 13.81 7.18
N PRO A 38 10.82 15.05 7.00
CA PRO A 38 10.02 16.09 6.35
C PRO A 38 9.81 15.67 4.89
N PRO A 39 8.56 15.34 4.48
CA PRO A 39 7.35 16.17 4.64
C PRO A 39 6.20 15.57 5.49
N TYR A 40 6.40 14.43 6.15
CA TYR A 40 5.34 13.67 6.84
C TYR A 40 4.75 14.37 8.09
N ALA A 41 5.41 15.42 8.61
CA ALA A 41 4.99 16.13 9.82
C ALA A 41 3.66 16.91 9.68
N ARG A 42 3.20 17.19 8.45
CA ARG A 42 1.98 18.00 8.23
C ARG A 42 0.67 17.22 8.43
N ASN A 43 0.71 15.89 8.45
CA ASN A 43 -0.50 15.08 8.65
C ASN A 43 -0.18 13.77 9.38
N ALA A 44 0.22 13.90 10.65
CA ALA A 44 0.62 12.78 11.50
C ALA A 44 -0.49 11.73 11.67
N THR A 45 -1.76 12.16 11.68
CA THR A 45 -2.92 11.26 11.76
C THR A 45 -3.03 10.39 10.51
N ALA A 46 -2.95 10.98 9.31
CA ALA A 46 -2.97 10.22 8.06
C ALA A 46 -1.78 9.26 7.95
N TYR A 47 -0.60 9.67 8.45
CA TYR A 47 0.57 8.81 8.50
C TYR A 47 0.36 7.61 9.43
N ALA A 48 -0.10 7.85 10.66
CA ALA A 48 -0.36 6.78 11.63
C ALA A 48 -1.43 5.80 11.12
N ALA A 49 -2.51 6.32 10.52
CA ALA A 49 -3.54 5.49 9.89
C ALA A 49 -2.97 4.64 8.74
N SER A 50 -2.16 5.25 7.87
CA SER A 50 -1.51 4.53 6.77
C SER A 50 -0.56 3.45 7.29
N ALA A 51 0.27 3.77 8.29
CA ALA A 51 1.17 2.80 8.92
C ALA A 51 0.42 1.60 9.51
N ALA A 52 -0.72 1.84 10.17
CA ALA A 52 -1.58 0.76 10.69
C ALA A 52 -2.19 -0.11 9.57
N LEU A 53 -2.45 0.49 8.40
CA LEU A 53 -2.99 -0.19 7.22
C LEU A 53 -1.89 -0.77 6.29
N CYS A 54 -0.64 -0.81 6.77
CA CYS A 54 0.52 -1.25 6.00
C CYS A 54 1.23 -2.45 6.67
N PRO A 55 0.55 -3.58 6.90
CA PRO A 55 1.18 -4.73 7.54
C PRO A 55 2.35 -5.25 6.69
N GLY A 56 3.53 -5.35 7.31
CA GLY A 56 4.75 -5.84 6.64
C GLY A 56 5.43 -4.84 5.70
N CYS A 57 5.00 -3.58 5.67
CA CYS A 57 5.63 -2.55 4.86
C CYS A 57 7.09 -2.25 5.25
N GLU A 58 7.51 -2.62 6.45
CA GLU A 58 8.92 -2.55 6.88
C GLU A 58 9.86 -3.36 5.96
N ALA A 59 9.35 -4.39 5.28
CA ALA A 59 10.13 -5.15 4.30
C ALA A 59 10.26 -4.46 2.92
N TRP A 60 9.63 -3.30 2.72
CA TRP A 60 9.49 -2.61 1.44
C TRP A 60 9.72 -1.11 1.65
N ALA A 61 10.95 -0.64 1.42
CA ALA A 61 11.39 0.72 1.76
C ALA A 61 10.43 1.84 1.29
N ASP A 62 9.73 1.64 0.17
CA ASP A 62 8.85 2.63 -0.46
C ASP A 62 7.35 2.44 -0.15
N ALA A 63 6.95 1.30 0.44
CA ALA A 63 5.54 0.92 0.54
C ALA A 63 4.71 1.89 1.38
N LEU A 64 5.23 2.29 2.54
CA LEU A 64 4.55 3.23 3.41
C LEU A 64 4.45 4.62 2.78
N GLU A 65 5.46 5.05 2.02
CA GLU A 65 5.39 6.33 1.30
C GLU A 65 4.28 6.29 0.24
N PHE A 66 4.23 5.25 -0.60
CA PHE A 66 3.13 5.08 -1.55
C PHE A 66 1.77 5.14 -0.86
N LEU A 67 1.56 4.31 0.17
CA LEU A 67 0.27 4.23 0.84
C LEU A 67 -0.13 5.56 1.49
N TYR A 68 0.82 6.22 2.16
CA TYR A 68 0.59 7.50 2.80
C TYR A 68 0.11 8.56 1.83
N TYR A 69 0.79 8.74 0.69
CA TYR A 69 0.41 9.77 -0.27
C TYR A 69 -0.93 9.47 -0.95
N HIS A 70 -1.25 8.20 -1.22
CA HIS A 70 -2.60 7.83 -1.69
C HIS A 70 -3.66 8.22 -0.66
N ASN A 71 -3.42 7.90 0.61
CA ASN A 71 -4.36 8.20 1.70
C ASN A 71 -4.48 9.70 2.00
N LEU A 72 -3.45 10.51 1.73
CA LEU A 72 -3.56 11.96 1.76
C LEU A 72 -4.52 12.49 0.69
N VAL A 73 -4.41 11.99 -0.55
CA VAL A 73 -5.28 12.38 -1.67
C VAL A 73 -6.72 11.97 -1.40
N ARG A 74 -6.93 10.76 -0.89
CA ARG A 74 -8.26 10.26 -0.51
C ARG A 74 -8.86 11.02 0.65
N LEU A 75 -8.08 11.35 1.68
CA LEU A 75 -8.54 12.21 2.78
C LEU A 75 -9.04 13.56 2.27
N ALA A 76 -8.33 14.19 1.32
CA ALA A 76 -8.75 15.46 0.73
C ALA A 76 -10.06 15.35 -0.08
N SER A 77 -10.37 14.15 -0.58
CA SER A 77 -11.60 13.85 -1.33
C SER A 77 -12.68 13.17 -0.46
N LEU A 78 -12.49 13.12 0.87
CA LEU A 78 -13.38 12.45 1.84
C LEU A 78 -13.58 10.95 1.62
N GLU A 79 -12.60 10.30 0.99
CA GLU A 79 -12.64 8.88 0.70
C GLU A 79 -11.95 8.03 1.79
N PRO A 80 -12.47 6.83 2.12
CA PRO A 80 -11.85 5.94 3.10
C PRO A 80 -10.42 5.58 2.69
N PRO A 81 -9.46 5.42 3.62
CA PRO A 81 -8.09 5.08 3.26
C PRO A 81 -7.99 3.70 2.60
N LEU A 82 -7.01 3.55 1.71
CA LEU A 82 -6.59 2.27 1.17
C LEU A 82 -5.76 1.50 2.21
N ALA A 83 -5.76 0.17 2.07
CA ALA A 83 -4.81 -0.71 2.73
C ALA A 83 -3.70 -1.15 1.76
N TRP A 84 -2.50 -1.40 2.29
CA TRP A 84 -1.43 -2.00 1.50
C TRP A 84 -1.72 -3.48 1.26
N SER A 85 -1.53 -3.94 0.02
CA SER A 85 -1.61 -5.35 -0.33
C SER A 85 -0.24 -5.85 -0.79
N PRO A 86 0.40 -6.76 -0.02
CA PRO A 86 1.63 -7.42 -0.44
C PRO A 86 1.48 -8.17 -1.78
N ARG A 87 0.28 -8.72 -2.06
CA ARG A 87 0.00 -9.41 -3.32
C ARG A 87 0.02 -8.44 -4.50
N LEU A 88 -0.62 -7.28 -4.38
CA LEU A 88 -0.59 -6.24 -5.42
C LEU A 88 0.83 -5.68 -5.58
N ALA A 89 1.56 -5.49 -4.48
CA ALA A 89 2.94 -5.02 -4.52
C ALA A 89 3.89 -6.03 -5.22
N SER A 90 3.70 -7.33 -5.02
CA SER A 90 4.44 -8.36 -5.75
C SER A 90 4.12 -8.34 -7.26
N TYR A 91 2.85 -8.13 -7.62
CA TYR A 91 2.46 -7.98 -9.03
C TYR A 91 3.07 -6.72 -9.65
N ALA A 92 2.99 -5.59 -8.96
CA ALA A 92 3.62 -4.33 -9.36
C ALA A 92 5.15 -4.49 -9.55
N ARG A 93 5.82 -5.22 -8.65
CA ARG A 93 7.26 -5.53 -8.78
C ARG A 93 7.56 -6.38 -10.01
N TRP A 94 6.76 -7.41 -10.28
CA TRP A 94 6.90 -8.22 -11.49
C TRP A 94 6.79 -7.36 -12.73
N TRP A 95 5.81 -6.46 -12.80
CA TRP A 95 5.63 -5.59 -13.96
C TRP A 95 6.73 -4.54 -14.11
N ALA A 96 7.08 -3.86 -13.02
CA ALA A 96 8.18 -2.89 -13.02
C ALA A 96 9.48 -3.55 -13.53
N ALA A 97 9.76 -4.80 -13.15
CA ALA A 97 10.91 -5.52 -13.67
C ALA A 97 10.89 -5.68 -15.21
N GLN A 98 9.71 -5.85 -15.83
CA GLN A 98 9.56 -5.92 -17.30
C GLN A 98 9.79 -4.57 -18.00
N ARG A 99 9.79 -3.47 -17.26
CA ARG A 99 10.03 -2.10 -17.76
C ARG A 99 11.43 -1.59 -17.45
N ARG A 100 12.28 -2.35 -16.77
CA ARG A 100 13.65 -1.94 -16.45
C ARG A 100 14.46 -1.55 -17.70
N GLY A 101 14.30 -2.29 -18.79
CA GLY A 101 15.09 -2.07 -20.01
C GLY A 101 14.71 -0.81 -20.79
N ASP A 102 13.41 -0.44 -20.82
CA ASP A 102 12.88 0.61 -21.69
C ASP A 102 12.20 1.77 -20.94
N CYS A 103 11.83 1.58 -19.67
CA CYS A 103 11.05 2.53 -18.88
C CYS A 103 9.70 2.91 -19.53
N ALA A 104 9.18 2.08 -20.44
CA ALA A 104 8.02 2.45 -21.26
C ALA A 104 6.76 2.57 -20.40
N LEU A 105 6.00 3.66 -20.59
CA LEU A 105 4.67 3.87 -20.02
C LEU A 105 3.67 2.93 -20.67
N ARG A 106 3.66 1.68 -20.20
CA ARG A 106 2.79 0.61 -20.70
C ARG A 106 2.13 -0.08 -19.52
N HIS A 107 0.83 -0.31 -19.64
CA HIS A 107 0.07 -1.08 -18.68
C HIS A 107 0.42 -2.57 -18.72
N SER A 108 0.28 -3.24 -17.57
CA SER A 108 0.65 -4.64 -17.34
C SER A 108 -0.31 -5.66 -17.94
N PHE A 109 -1.47 -5.22 -18.39
CA PHE A 109 -2.50 -6.02 -19.03
C PHE A 109 -3.03 -5.31 -20.28
N PRO A 110 -3.59 -6.06 -21.25
CA PRO A 110 -4.20 -5.45 -22.42
C PRO A 110 -5.37 -4.53 -22.06
N ASP A 111 -5.55 -3.48 -22.85
CA ASP A 111 -6.68 -2.56 -22.69
C ASP A 111 -8.01 -3.34 -22.70
N GLY A 112 -8.92 -2.95 -21.80
CA GLY A 112 -10.21 -3.62 -21.64
C GLY A 112 -10.19 -4.87 -20.74
N GLN A 113 -9.01 -5.34 -20.31
CA GLN A 113 -8.87 -6.47 -19.38
C GLN A 113 -8.65 -5.95 -17.96
N PHE A 114 -9.69 -5.37 -17.36
CA PHE A 114 -9.69 -4.69 -16.05
C PHE A 114 -9.61 -5.63 -14.83
N ALA A 115 -8.70 -6.61 -14.83
CA ALA A 115 -8.55 -7.51 -13.69
C ALA A 115 -8.08 -6.76 -12.42
N LEU A 116 -7.34 -5.67 -12.60
CA LEU A 116 -6.85 -4.74 -11.58
C LEU A 116 -6.97 -3.31 -12.12
N GLY A 117 -7.01 -2.33 -11.23
CA GLY A 117 -6.69 -0.95 -11.60
C GLY A 117 -5.17 -0.78 -11.70
N GLU A 118 -4.69 0.17 -12.49
CA GLU A 118 -3.26 0.46 -12.59
C GLU A 118 -2.97 1.92 -12.94
N ASN A 119 -2.02 2.51 -12.20
CA ASN A 119 -1.37 3.77 -12.58
C ASN A 119 0.11 3.51 -12.86
N VAL A 120 0.64 4.14 -13.91
CA VAL A 120 2.06 4.06 -14.28
C VAL A 120 2.67 5.46 -14.32
N PHE A 121 3.95 5.55 -14.02
CA PHE A 121 4.70 6.81 -14.00
C PHE A 121 6.11 6.58 -14.51
N TRP A 122 6.63 7.58 -15.22
CA TRP A 122 8.01 7.64 -15.65
C TRP A 122 8.62 8.97 -15.22
N GLY A 123 9.71 8.87 -14.48
CA GLY A 123 10.57 10.00 -14.18
C GLY A 123 11.85 9.92 -15.01
N GLY A 124 12.16 11.00 -15.74
CA GLY A 124 13.33 11.05 -16.62
C GLY A 124 14.69 10.93 -15.91
N PRO A 125 15.79 10.70 -16.65
CA PRO A 125 17.15 10.59 -16.09
C PRO A 125 17.57 11.81 -15.26
N GLY A 126 18.45 11.60 -14.28
CA GLY A 126 18.98 12.66 -13.41
C GLY A 126 18.06 13.07 -12.26
N GLY A 127 16.81 12.60 -12.22
CA GLY A 127 15.89 12.82 -11.10
C GLY A 127 15.95 11.70 -10.06
N ALA A 128 15.92 12.08 -8.78
CA ALA A 128 15.75 11.16 -7.65
C ALA A 128 14.26 10.90 -7.39
N TRP A 129 13.55 10.37 -8.40
CA TRP A 129 12.10 10.17 -8.37
C TRP A 129 11.66 9.18 -7.29
N ARG A 130 10.75 9.63 -6.44
CA ARG A 130 10.23 8.93 -5.26
C ARG A 130 8.75 8.59 -5.44
N PRO A 131 8.22 7.66 -4.62
CA PRO A 131 6.80 7.36 -4.58
C PRO A 131 5.89 8.59 -4.50
N ARG A 132 6.27 9.58 -3.68
CA ARG A 132 5.51 10.83 -3.54
C ARG A 132 5.35 11.60 -4.84
N ASP A 133 6.36 11.56 -5.71
CA ASP A 133 6.39 12.38 -6.91
C ASP A 133 5.38 11.82 -7.92
N ALA A 134 5.35 10.49 -8.10
CA ALA A 134 4.35 9.81 -8.92
C ALA A 134 2.92 10.01 -8.39
N VAL A 135 2.70 9.81 -7.09
CA VAL A 135 1.35 9.96 -6.52
C VAL A 135 0.86 11.40 -6.58
N SER A 136 1.76 12.38 -6.42
CA SER A 136 1.40 13.80 -6.53
C SER A 136 1.10 14.19 -7.97
N ASP A 137 1.86 13.66 -8.94
CA ASP A 137 1.63 13.87 -10.38
C ASP A 137 0.25 13.35 -10.80
N TRP A 138 -0.06 12.09 -10.44
CA TRP A 138 -1.38 11.50 -10.66
C TRP A 138 -2.51 12.26 -9.95
N ALA A 139 -2.28 12.74 -8.72
CA ALA A 139 -3.29 13.50 -7.98
C ALA A 139 -3.55 14.89 -8.56
N ALA A 140 -2.55 15.50 -9.22
CA ALA A 140 -2.68 16.82 -9.84
C ALA A 140 -3.74 16.84 -10.94
N GLU A 141 -3.99 15.70 -11.60
CA GLU A 141 -5.06 15.57 -12.59
C GLU A 141 -6.46 15.84 -12.01
N GLY A 142 -6.63 15.81 -10.69
CA GLY A 142 -7.89 16.17 -10.03
C GLY A 142 -8.35 17.60 -10.34
N THR A 143 -7.44 18.51 -10.72
CA THR A 143 -7.83 19.85 -11.19
C THR A 143 -8.53 19.83 -12.54
N ASP A 144 -8.28 18.79 -13.33
CA ASP A 144 -8.84 18.59 -14.66
C ASP A 144 -10.09 17.69 -14.61
N TYR A 145 -10.50 17.15 -13.44
CA TYR A 145 -11.71 16.32 -13.31
C TYR A 145 -12.94 17.14 -12.89
N SER A 146 -14.03 17.05 -13.68
CA SER A 146 -15.35 17.54 -13.29
C SER A 146 -16.18 16.41 -12.71
N TYR A 147 -16.52 16.50 -11.42
CA TYR A 147 -17.45 15.56 -10.83
C TYR A 147 -18.81 15.65 -11.53
N ALA A 148 -19.36 16.85 -11.74
CA ALA A 148 -20.70 17.02 -12.33
C ALA A 148 -20.83 16.27 -13.67
N ASP A 149 -19.83 16.41 -14.54
CA ASP A 149 -19.81 15.82 -15.88
C ASP A 149 -19.31 14.37 -15.90
N ASN A 150 -18.73 13.90 -14.79
CA ASN A 150 -18.01 12.61 -14.71
C ASN A 150 -16.98 12.47 -15.84
N ALA A 151 -16.24 13.54 -16.10
CA ALA A 151 -15.34 13.63 -17.24
C ALA A 151 -14.12 14.50 -16.92
N CYS A 152 -13.04 14.24 -17.64
CA CYS A 152 -11.89 15.12 -17.65
C CYS A 152 -12.20 16.36 -18.51
N ALA A 153 -11.53 17.47 -18.22
CA ALA A 153 -11.56 18.67 -19.03
C ALA A 153 -11.13 18.33 -20.48
N PRO A 154 -11.66 19.04 -21.50
CA PRO A 154 -11.35 18.74 -22.89
C PRO A 154 -9.85 18.70 -23.17
N GLY A 155 -9.37 17.58 -23.73
CA GLY A 155 -7.95 17.37 -24.05
C GLY A 155 -7.05 17.12 -22.84
N ARG A 156 -7.60 16.86 -21.66
CA ARG A 156 -6.89 16.53 -20.43
C ARG A 156 -7.13 15.08 -20.00
N GLU A 157 -6.24 14.58 -19.16
CA GLU A 157 -6.34 13.28 -18.54
C GLU A 157 -6.65 13.44 -17.05
N CYS A 158 -7.44 12.52 -16.52
CA CYS A 158 -7.80 12.45 -15.11
C CYS A 158 -7.98 11.02 -14.60
N GLY A 159 -7.53 10.05 -15.40
CA GLY A 159 -7.65 8.63 -15.12
C GLY A 159 -6.84 8.19 -13.92
N HIS A 160 -5.65 8.78 -13.71
CA HIS A 160 -4.81 8.42 -12.57
C HIS A 160 -5.40 8.99 -11.27
N TYR A 161 -5.88 10.24 -11.28
CA TYR A 161 -6.57 10.82 -10.13
C TYR A 161 -7.81 10.00 -9.75
N THR A 162 -8.71 9.76 -10.71
CA THR A 162 -9.96 9.03 -10.48
C THR A 162 -9.72 7.61 -9.96
N GLN A 163 -8.65 6.93 -10.40
CA GLN A 163 -8.25 5.64 -9.85
C GLN A 163 -7.82 5.73 -8.38
N ILE A 164 -7.06 6.75 -7.98
CA ILE A 164 -6.61 6.94 -6.58
C ILE A 164 -7.81 7.14 -5.65
N VAL A 165 -8.77 7.97 -6.05
CA VAL A 165 -9.94 8.35 -5.25
C VAL A 165 -11.15 7.45 -5.49
N TRP A 166 -10.99 6.34 -6.20
CA TRP A 166 -12.09 5.42 -6.46
C TRP A 166 -12.59 4.77 -5.17
N ARG A 167 -13.84 5.02 -4.80
CA ARG A 167 -14.44 4.66 -3.51
C ARG A 167 -14.48 3.16 -3.27
N ARG A 168 -14.77 2.38 -4.32
CA ARG A 168 -14.82 0.92 -4.24
C ARG A 168 -13.44 0.27 -4.19
N THR A 169 -12.38 0.98 -4.53
CA THR A 169 -11.00 0.50 -4.38
C THR A 169 -10.64 0.49 -2.90
N THR A 170 -10.19 -0.66 -2.41
CA THR A 170 -9.88 -0.83 -0.98
C THR A 170 -8.40 -1.10 -0.72
N ALA A 171 -7.66 -1.55 -1.73
CA ALA A 171 -6.28 -1.96 -1.58
C ALA A 171 -5.41 -1.44 -2.73
N VAL A 172 -4.14 -1.15 -2.39
CA VAL A 172 -3.11 -0.77 -3.36
C VAL A 172 -1.81 -1.50 -3.06
N GLY A 173 -1.04 -1.78 -4.10
CA GLY A 173 0.35 -2.21 -3.97
C GLY A 173 1.17 -1.69 -5.14
N CYS A 174 2.36 -1.20 -4.84
CA CYS A 174 3.18 -0.47 -5.80
C CYS A 174 4.62 -0.98 -5.84
N ALA A 175 5.31 -0.63 -6.92
CA ALA A 175 6.74 -0.84 -7.07
C ALA A 175 7.39 0.30 -7.86
N ARG A 176 8.69 0.49 -7.61
CA ARG A 176 9.55 1.33 -8.43
C ARG A 176 10.77 0.56 -8.91
N VAL A 177 11.28 0.92 -10.08
CA VAL A 177 12.51 0.37 -10.64
C VAL A 177 13.34 1.49 -11.28
N ALA A 178 14.66 1.46 -11.07
CA ALA A 178 15.57 2.27 -11.86
C ALA A 178 15.80 1.58 -13.20
N CYS A 179 15.65 2.33 -14.29
CA CYS A 179 15.79 1.79 -15.64
C CYS A 179 17.22 1.86 -16.15
N ASP A 180 17.56 0.96 -17.07
CA ASP A 180 18.94 0.78 -17.57
C ASP A 180 19.42 2.01 -18.36
N GLY A 181 18.51 2.68 -19.09
CA GLY A 181 18.77 3.96 -19.77
C GLY A 181 18.71 5.20 -18.85
N GLY A 182 18.57 5.00 -17.54
CA GLY A 182 18.34 6.05 -16.56
C GLY A 182 16.86 6.37 -16.34
N GLY A 183 16.60 7.14 -15.29
CA GLY A 183 15.24 7.44 -14.84
C GLY A 183 14.65 6.34 -13.96
N VAL A 184 13.35 6.47 -13.65
CA VAL A 184 12.62 5.57 -12.76
C VAL A 184 11.24 5.28 -13.35
N PHE A 185 10.88 4.01 -13.42
CA PHE A 185 9.52 3.57 -13.70
C PHE A 185 8.82 3.18 -12.39
N ILE A 186 7.57 3.61 -12.24
CA ILE A 186 6.73 3.34 -11.08
C ILE A 186 5.39 2.78 -11.58
N THR A 187 4.88 1.74 -10.91
CA THR A 187 3.53 1.24 -11.12
C THR A 187 2.84 0.97 -9.78
N CYS A 188 1.56 1.28 -9.70
CA CYS A 188 0.67 0.96 -8.59
C CYS A 188 -0.54 0.20 -9.12
N ASN A 189 -0.86 -0.94 -8.51
CA ASN A 189 -2.04 -1.72 -8.83
C ASN A 189 -3.10 -1.62 -7.73
N TYR A 190 -4.37 -1.60 -8.13
CA TYR A 190 -5.52 -1.32 -7.28
C TYR A 190 -6.54 -2.45 -7.31
N TYR A 191 -7.15 -2.75 -6.16
CA TYR A 191 -8.22 -3.74 -6.07
C TYR A 191 -9.31 -3.37 -5.06
N PRO A 192 -10.60 -3.56 -5.40
CA PRO A 192 -11.16 -3.73 -6.76
C PRO A 192 -10.68 -2.67 -7.76
N PRO A 193 -10.74 -2.91 -9.08
CA PRO A 193 -10.34 -1.91 -10.08
C PRO A 193 -11.21 -0.66 -10.00
N GLY A 194 -10.60 0.50 -10.29
CA GLY A 194 -11.32 1.74 -10.52
C GLY A 194 -11.64 1.97 -11.98
N ASN A 195 -12.07 3.19 -12.31
CA ASN A 195 -12.31 3.67 -13.67
C ASN A 195 -13.27 2.77 -14.47
N VAL A 196 -14.30 2.25 -13.80
CA VAL A 196 -15.36 1.49 -14.44
C VAL A 196 -16.20 2.44 -15.28
N VAL A 197 -16.32 2.15 -16.58
CA VAL A 197 -17.05 2.99 -17.54
C VAL A 197 -18.49 3.23 -17.07
N GLY A 198 -18.86 4.51 -16.98
CA GLY A 198 -20.20 4.93 -16.56
C GLY A 198 -20.41 5.02 -15.05
N GLU A 199 -19.45 4.59 -14.23
CA GLU A 199 -19.46 4.80 -12.78
C GLU A 199 -18.68 6.07 -12.41
N ARG A 200 -18.98 6.61 -11.22
CA ARG A 200 -18.29 7.76 -10.62
C ARG A 200 -17.29 7.28 -9.58
N PRO A 201 -16.18 8.00 -9.38
CA PRO A 201 -15.18 7.63 -8.40
C PRO A 201 -15.67 7.74 -6.96
N TYR A 202 -16.65 8.58 -6.63
CA TYR A 202 -17.18 8.76 -5.27
C TYR A 202 -18.64 9.22 -5.21
#